data_AF-A0A497QWR8-F1
#
_entry.id   AF-A0A497QWR8-F1
#
_cell.length_a   1.000
_cell.length_b   1.000
_cell.length_c   1.000
_cell.angle_alpha   90.00
_cell.angle_beta   90.00
_cell.angle_gamma   90.00
#
_symmetry.space_group_name_H-M   'P 1'
#
loop_
_entity.id
_entity.type
_entity.pdbx_description
1 polymer ?
#
loop_
_entity_poly.entity_id
_entity_poly.type
_entity_poly.pdbx_seq_one_letter_code
_entity_poly.pdbx_strand_id
1 'polypeptide(L)'
;KHFQKLGLKTKVLKSPVETELAKLFETIYRAWMIACFQEMHRISRYFGADFNEVVDMIEDIHRVHFNKPLHYPDVIGGHCLIPNTELLLKSYESKFLRLILESNEKRKVEIKKESVRREVEKIRERVEALQRGLNKIVRCI
;
A
#
# COMPACT_ATOMS: atom_id res chain seq x y z
N LYS A 1 24.68 16.01 10.50
CA LYS A 1 25.49 16.74 9.48
C LYS A 1 25.92 15.86 8.28
N HIS A 2 26.07 14.53 8.41
CA HIS A 2 26.48 13.66 7.27
C HIS A 2 25.48 13.64 6.10
N PHE A 3 24.19 13.39 6.36
CA PHE A 3 23.17 13.34 5.29
C PHE A 3 22.97 14.68 4.55
N GLN A 4 23.06 15.80 5.27
CA GLN A 4 22.99 17.14 4.66
C GLN A 4 24.18 17.41 3.73
N LYS A 5 25.38 16.93 4.07
CA LYS A 5 26.57 17.03 3.20
C LYS A 5 26.42 16.24 1.91
N LEU A 6 25.55 15.22 1.89
CA LEU A 6 25.19 14.46 0.69
C LEU A 6 24.03 15.11 -0.09
N GLY A 7 23.61 16.33 0.27
CA GLY A 7 22.51 17.04 -0.41
C GLY A 7 21.11 16.55 -0.03
N LEU A 8 20.98 15.64 0.95
CA LEU A 8 19.68 15.16 1.40
C LEU A 8 19.02 16.20 2.31
N LYS A 9 17.73 16.46 2.05
CA LYS A 9 16.88 17.23 2.98
C LYS A 9 16.68 16.41 4.25
N THR A 10 17.04 16.97 5.40
CA THR A 10 16.91 16.30 6.70
C THR A 10 16.07 17.13 7.66
N LYS A 11 15.32 16.49 8.55
CA LYS A 11 14.60 17.11 9.65
C LYS A 11 15.04 16.48 10.97
N VAL A 12 15.22 17.31 12.01
CA VAL A 12 15.43 16.82 13.38
C VAL A 12 14.07 16.67 14.03
N LEU A 13 13.80 15.49 14.60
CA LEU A 13 12.59 15.21 15.35
C LEU A 13 12.81 15.46 16.84
N LYS A 14 11.71 15.54 17.60
CA LYS A 14 11.73 15.92 19.02
C LYS A 14 12.46 14.89 19.88
N SER A 15 12.27 13.60 19.62
CA SER A 15 12.94 12.52 20.35
C SER A 15 13.09 11.25 19.47
N PRO A 16 13.80 10.22 19.97
CA PRO A 16 13.87 8.92 19.30
C PRO A 16 12.49 8.29 19.08
N VAL A 17 11.53 8.50 20.00
CA VAL A 17 10.19 7.90 19.95
C VAL A 17 9.44 8.34 18.69
N GLU A 18 9.42 9.64 18.36
CA GLU A 18 8.78 10.10 17.12
C GLU A 18 9.46 9.53 15.87
N THR A 19 10.76 9.28 15.93
CA THR A 19 11.51 8.70 14.80
C THR A 19 11.14 7.24 14.57
N GLU A 20 11.09 6.45 15.64
CA GLU A 20 10.72 5.04 15.59
C GLU A 20 9.26 4.87 15.13
N LEU A 21 8.33 5.65 15.70
CA LEU A 21 6.93 5.63 15.30
C LEU A 21 6.74 6.09 13.86
N ALA A 22 7.42 7.15 13.43
CA ALA A 22 7.35 7.60 12.04
C ALA A 22 7.78 6.50 11.07
N LYS A 23 8.85 5.75 11.40
CA LYS A 23 9.30 4.66 10.54
C LYS A 23 8.32 3.48 10.51
N LEU A 24 7.76 3.10 11.66
CA LEU A 24 6.75 2.04 11.73
C LEU A 24 5.50 2.44 10.96
N PHE A 25 4.95 3.63 11.24
CA PHE A 25 3.73 4.13 10.60
C PHE A 25 3.87 4.28 9.09
N GLU A 26 5.02 4.72 8.58
CA GLU A 26 5.23 4.79 7.12
C GLU A 26 5.04 3.41 6.46
N THR A 27 5.63 2.36 7.04
CA THR A 27 5.51 1.00 6.49
C THR A 27 4.14 0.37 6.72
N ILE A 28 3.53 0.60 7.89
CA ILE A 28 2.21 0.06 8.26
C ILE A 28 1.11 0.75 7.46
N TYR A 29 1.22 2.06 7.21
CA TYR A 29 0.29 2.79 6.37
C TYR A 29 0.25 2.21 4.95
N ARG A 30 1.43 1.92 4.38
CA ARG A 30 1.50 1.22 3.08
C ARG A 30 0.86 -0.18 3.13
N ALA A 31 1.07 -0.92 4.22
CA ALA A 31 0.49 -2.26 4.40
C ALA A 31 -1.04 -2.18 4.46
N TRP A 32 -1.55 -1.19 5.19
CA TRP A 32 -2.97 -0.93 5.32
C TRP A 32 -3.60 -0.56 3.98
N MET A 33 -2.98 0.31 3.18
CA MET A 33 -3.48 0.65 1.86
C MET A 33 -3.57 -0.58 0.95
N ILE A 34 -2.56 -1.46 0.96
CA ILE A 34 -2.62 -2.71 0.19
C ILE A 34 -3.74 -3.62 0.71
N ALA A 35 -3.85 -3.80 2.02
CA ALA A 35 -4.92 -4.60 2.64
C ALA A 35 -6.32 -4.04 2.33
N CYS A 36 -6.46 -2.72 2.23
CA CYS A 36 -7.69 -2.07 1.79
C CYS A 36 -8.04 -2.47 0.35
N PHE A 37 -7.08 -2.40 -0.58
CA PHE A 37 -7.29 -2.87 -1.95
C PHE A 37 -7.60 -4.37 -2.02
N GLN A 38 -6.96 -5.20 -1.19
CA GLN A 38 -7.30 -6.63 -1.07
C GLN A 38 -8.77 -6.82 -0.68
N GLU A 39 -9.29 -6.00 0.24
CA GLU A 39 -10.69 -6.10 0.65
C GLU A 39 -11.66 -5.55 -0.40
N MET A 40 -11.34 -4.40 -1.02
CA MET A 40 -12.13 -3.86 -2.13
C MET A 40 -12.27 -4.86 -3.28
N HIS A 41 -11.18 -5.56 -3.61
CA HIS A 41 -11.20 -6.62 -4.63
C HIS A 41 -12.15 -7.76 -4.26
N ARG A 42 -12.16 -8.21 -2.99
CA ARG A 42 -13.09 -9.24 -2.51
C ARG A 42 -14.53 -8.77 -2.60
N ILE A 43 -14.81 -7.53 -2.19
CA ILE A 43 -16.14 -6.93 -2.22
C ILE A 43 -16.63 -6.82 -3.68
N SER A 44 -15.79 -6.36 -4.61
CA SER A 44 -16.15 -6.31 -6.04
C SER A 44 -16.49 -7.69 -6.58
N ARG A 45 -15.71 -8.71 -6.23
CA ARG A 45 -16.03 -10.10 -6.62
C ARG A 45 -17.33 -10.61 -6.01
N TYR A 46 -17.62 -10.26 -4.76
CA TYR A 46 -18.89 -10.62 -4.10
C TYR A 46 -20.10 -10.07 -4.85
N PHE A 47 -20.01 -8.83 -5.34
CA PHE A 47 -21.05 -8.19 -6.15
C PHE A 47 -20.99 -8.53 -7.66
N GLY A 48 -20.03 -9.33 -8.10
CA GLY A 48 -19.82 -9.63 -9.53
C GLY A 48 -19.36 -8.42 -10.37
N ALA A 49 -18.82 -7.39 -9.74
CA ALA A 49 -18.33 -6.18 -10.41
C ALA A 49 -16.92 -6.37 -10.97
N ASP A 50 -16.60 -5.71 -12.10
CA ASP A 50 -15.23 -5.63 -12.61
C ASP A 50 -14.40 -4.68 -11.73
N PHE A 51 -13.48 -5.25 -10.96
CA PHE A 51 -12.62 -4.47 -10.08
C PHE A 51 -11.69 -3.52 -10.84
N ASN A 52 -11.32 -3.81 -12.09
CA ASN A 52 -10.51 -2.91 -12.90
C ASN A 52 -11.24 -1.59 -13.18
N GLU A 53 -12.53 -1.64 -13.47
CA GLU A 53 -13.35 -0.44 -13.71
C GLU A 53 -13.57 0.36 -12.42
N VAL A 54 -13.71 -0.33 -11.28
CA VAL A 54 -13.76 0.33 -9.97
C VAL A 54 -12.45 1.08 -9.69
N VAL A 55 -11.31 0.45 -9.99
CA VAL A 55 -9.98 1.07 -9.80
C VAL A 55 -9.74 2.20 -10.79
N ASP A 56 -10.24 2.10 -12.03
CA ASP A 56 -10.18 3.15 -13.05
C ASP A 56 -10.83 4.46 -12.55
N MET A 57 -12.03 4.37 -11.97
CA MET A 57 -12.70 5.53 -11.40
C MET A 57 -11.91 6.15 -10.24
N ILE A 58 -11.29 5.34 -9.39
CA ILE A 58 -10.43 5.83 -8.28
C ILE A 58 -9.18 6.51 -8.85
N GLU A 59 -8.64 6.00 -9.94
CA GLU A 59 -7.52 6.58 -10.67
C GLU A 59 -7.83 7.96 -11.22
N ASP A 60 -8.99 8.17 -11.82
CA ASP A 60 -9.40 9.50 -12.30
C ASP A 60 -9.44 10.52 -11.16
N ILE A 61 -10.03 10.14 -10.02
CA ILE A 61 -10.04 10.98 -8.81
C ILE A 61 -8.61 11.26 -8.34
N HIS A 62 -7.73 10.25 -8.33
CA HIS A 62 -6.35 10.43 -7.91
C HIS A 62 -5.56 11.36 -8.85
N ARG A 63 -5.78 11.27 -10.16
CA ARG A 63 -5.11 12.13 -11.16
C ARG A 63 -5.46 13.59 -10.97
N VAL A 64 -6.68 13.90 -10.55
CA VAL A 64 -7.13 15.28 -10.30
C VAL A 64 -6.66 15.79 -8.94
N HIS A 65 -6.82 15.00 -7.89
CA HIS A 65 -6.65 15.47 -6.51
C HIS A 65 -5.35 15.02 -5.82
N PHE A 66 -4.60 14.09 -6.42
CA PHE A 66 -3.36 13.52 -5.87
C PHE A 66 -3.48 12.94 -4.45
N ASN A 67 -4.69 12.54 -4.04
CA ASN A 67 -4.99 12.15 -2.64
C ASN A 67 -5.40 10.67 -2.46
N LYS A 68 -5.46 9.87 -3.54
CA LYS A 68 -5.81 8.44 -3.53
C LYS A 68 -4.72 7.61 -4.20
N PRO A 69 -3.52 7.50 -3.58
CA PRO A 69 -2.47 6.67 -4.13
C PRO A 69 -2.98 5.25 -4.34
N LEU A 70 -2.78 4.74 -5.56
CA LEU A 70 -3.25 3.42 -5.93
C LEU A 70 -2.26 2.34 -5.53
N HIS A 71 -2.82 1.22 -5.09
CA HIS A 71 -2.12 -0.01 -4.78
C HIS A 71 -2.81 -1.18 -5.49
N TYR A 72 -2.14 -2.31 -5.59
CA TYR A 72 -2.71 -3.52 -6.19
C TYR A 72 -2.91 -4.59 -5.12
N PRO A 73 -3.99 -5.39 -5.20
CA PRO A 73 -4.45 -6.29 -4.14
C PRO A 73 -3.66 -7.62 -4.07
N ASP A 74 -2.34 -7.56 -4.18
CA ASP A 74 -1.46 -8.75 -4.11
C ASP A 74 -1.07 -9.08 -2.66
N VAL A 75 -0.46 -10.24 -2.45
CA VAL A 75 0.15 -10.62 -1.19
C VAL A 75 1.23 -9.60 -0.81
N ILE A 76 1.13 -9.06 0.40
CA ILE A 76 2.18 -8.24 1.01
C ILE A 76 3.33 -9.18 1.38
N GLY A 77 4.34 -9.22 0.52
CA GLY A 77 5.60 -9.92 0.74
C GLY A 77 6.70 -9.00 1.29
N GLY A 78 7.94 -9.49 1.23
CA GLY A 78 9.13 -8.76 1.70
C GLY A 78 9.26 -8.72 3.22
N HIS A 79 10.27 -7.98 3.70
CA HIS A 79 10.68 -8.03 5.12
C HIS A 79 10.18 -6.87 5.98
N CYS A 80 9.57 -5.83 5.39
CA CYS A 80 9.27 -4.60 6.15
C CYS A 80 7.83 -4.52 6.63
N LEU A 81 6.85 -4.71 5.73
CA LEU A 81 5.46 -4.32 6.01
C LEU A 81 4.81 -5.21 7.09
N ILE A 82 4.80 -6.52 6.87
CA ILE A 82 4.21 -7.48 7.81
C ILE A 82 5.01 -7.53 9.12
N PRO A 83 6.35 -7.68 9.11
CA PRO A 83 7.10 -7.73 10.36
C PRO A 83 7.00 -6.45 11.20
N ASN A 84 6.94 -5.26 10.59
CA ASN A 84 6.74 -4.02 11.36
C ASN A 84 5.33 -3.93 11.95
N THR A 85 4.32 -4.47 11.26
CA THR A 85 2.95 -4.54 11.77
C THR A 85 2.88 -5.46 12.99
N GLU A 86 3.50 -6.64 12.92
CA GLU A 86 3.63 -7.57 14.04
C GLU A 86 4.43 -6.97 15.20
N LEU A 87 5.54 -6.27 14.90
CA LEU A 87 6.39 -5.63 15.89
C LEU A 87 5.61 -4.59 16.70
N LEU A 88 4.84 -3.72 16.04
CA LEU A 88 4.02 -2.73 16.74
C LEU A 88 2.92 -3.40 17.57
N LEU A 89 2.30 -4.46 17.04
CA LEU A 89 1.21 -5.17 17.72
C LEU A 89 1.68 -5.84 19.03
N LYS A 90 2.95 -6.25 19.14
CA LYS A 90 3.53 -6.76 20.40
C LYS A 90 3.54 -5.73 21.52
N SER A 91 3.62 -4.45 21.17
CA SER A 91 3.68 -3.34 22.14
C SER A 91 2.34 -2.63 22.30
N TYR A 92 1.44 -2.73 21.33
CA TYR A 92 0.15 -2.04 21.33
C TYR A 92 -0.94 -2.88 20.65
N GLU A 93 -1.94 -3.27 21.45
CA GLU A 93 -3.09 -4.02 21.00
C GLU A 93 -4.00 -3.19 20.07
N SER A 94 -4.10 -3.60 18.81
CA SER A 94 -4.92 -2.90 17.81
C SER A 94 -5.65 -3.87 16.88
N LYS A 95 -6.98 -3.78 16.88
CA LYS A 95 -7.82 -4.51 15.92
C LYS A 95 -7.46 -4.18 14.48
N PHE A 96 -7.08 -2.93 14.22
CA PHE A 96 -6.76 -2.47 12.89
C PHE A 96 -5.48 -3.09 12.34
N LEU A 97 -4.45 -3.23 13.19
CA LEU A 97 -3.21 -3.92 12.80
C LEU A 97 -3.46 -5.41 12.55
N ARG A 98 -4.33 -6.06 13.35
CA ARG A 98 -4.75 -7.45 13.12
C ARG A 98 -5.42 -7.64 11.75
N LEU A 99 -6.31 -6.73 11.37
CA LEU A 99 -7.00 -6.80 10.07
C LEU A 99 -6.02 -6.83 8.88
N ILE A 100 -4.90 -6.08 8.97
CA ILE A 100 -3.87 -6.09 7.93
C ILE A 100 -3.25 -7.49 7.78
N LEU A 101 -2.90 -8.12 8.91
CA LEU A 101 -2.29 -9.45 8.94
C LEU A 101 -3.26 -10.52 8.43
N GLU A 102 -4.49 -10.52 8.95
CA GLU A 102 -5.55 -11.46 8.57
C GLU A 102 -5.90 -11.36 7.07
N SER A 103 -6.05 -10.13 6.58
CA SER A 103 -6.32 -9.86 5.16
C SER A 103 -5.20 -10.42 4.26
N ASN A 104 -3.95 -10.29 4.70
CA ASN A 104 -2.80 -10.78 3.94
C ASN A 104 -2.70 -12.32 3.94
N GLU A 105 -2.94 -12.98 5.07
CA GLU A 105 -2.98 -14.45 5.13
C GLU A 105 -4.08 -15.01 4.23
N LYS A 106 -5.27 -14.40 4.25
CA LYS A 106 -6.36 -14.77 3.34
C LYS A 106 -5.95 -14.59 1.88
N ARG A 107 -5.26 -13.49 1.55
CA ARG A 107 -4.77 -13.20 0.18
C ARG A 107 -3.78 -14.26 -0.32
N LYS A 108 -2.92 -14.83 0.54
CA LYS A 108 -2.00 -15.93 0.18
C LYS A 108 -2.73 -17.18 -0.32
N VAL A 109 -3.94 -17.43 0.19
CA VAL A 109 -4.78 -18.56 -0.27
C VAL A 109 -5.52 -18.17 -1.55
N GLU A 110 -6.10 -16.97 -1.60
CA GLU A 110 -6.87 -16.48 -2.74
C GLU A 110 -6.07 -16.43 -4.03
N ILE A 111 -4.80 -15.98 -3.97
CA ILE A 111 -3.93 -15.81 -5.14
C ILE A 111 -3.60 -17.13 -5.86
N LYS A 112 -3.81 -18.28 -5.19
CA LYS A 112 -3.64 -19.60 -5.82
C LYS A 112 -4.69 -19.87 -6.90
N LYS A 113 -5.80 -19.14 -6.90
CA LYS A 113 -6.82 -19.21 -7.97
C LYS A 113 -6.36 -18.37 -9.16
N GLU A 114 -6.28 -19.01 -10.33
CA GLU A 114 -5.83 -18.36 -11.56
C GLU A 114 -6.64 -17.11 -11.92
N SER A 115 -7.97 -17.13 -11.73
CA SER A 115 -8.82 -15.96 -11.97
C SER A 115 -8.46 -14.77 -11.07
N VAL A 116 -8.21 -15.02 -9.77
CA VAL A 116 -7.77 -13.99 -8.83
C VAL A 116 -6.40 -13.44 -9.23
N ARG A 117 -5.47 -14.33 -9.59
CA ARG A 117 -4.11 -13.92 -10.00
C ARG A 117 -4.15 -13.00 -11.23
N ARG A 118 -4.94 -13.33 -12.25
CA ARG A 118 -5.10 -12.49 -13.45
C ARG A 118 -5.69 -11.13 -13.15
N GLU A 119 -6.72 -11.07 -12.30
CA GLU A 119 -7.32 -9.80 -11.88
C GLU A 119 -6.30 -8.94 -11.12
N VAL A 120 -5.55 -9.51 -10.18
CA VAL A 120 -4.50 -8.82 -9.43
C VAL A 120 -3.42 -8.27 -10.36
N GLU A 121 -3.00 -9.06 -11.36
CA GLU A 121 -1.97 -8.64 -12.32
C GLU A 121 -2.46 -7.48 -13.19
N LYS A 122 -3.71 -7.52 -13.66
CA LYS A 122 -4.33 -6.40 -14.41
C LYS A 122 -4.28 -5.10 -13.60
N ILE A 123 -4.56 -5.16 -12.29
CA ILE A 123 -4.44 -3.98 -11.41
C ILE A 123 -2.97 -3.57 -11.22
N ARG A 124 -2.04 -4.53 -11.07
CA ARG A 124 -0.60 -4.24 -10.96
C ARG A 124 -0.11 -3.42 -12.16
N GLU A 125 -0.40 -3.89 -13.36
CA GLU A 125 -0.01 -3.23 -14.61
C GLU A 125 -0.55 -1.79 -14.69
N ARG A 126 -1.82 -1.59 -14.32
CA ARG A 126 -2.46 -0.27 -14.24
C ARG A 126 -1.75 0.66 -13.26
N VAL A 127 -1.51 0.19 -12.03
CA VAL A 127 -0.84 0.98 -10.98
C VAL A 127 0.57 1.38 -11.40
N GLU A 128 1.33 0.45 -11.99
CA GLU A 128 2.67 0.75 -12.48
C GLU A 128 2.67 1.73 -13.65
N ALA A 129 1.70 1.61 -14.58
CA ALA A 129 1.55 2.55 -15.69
C ALA A 129 1.27 3.97 -15.18
N LEU A 130 0.39 4.11 -14.20
CA LEU A 130 0.12 5.39 -13.55
C LEU A 130 1.36 5.96 -12.87
N GLN A 131 2.07 5.16 -12.07
CA GLN A 131 3.29 5.60 -11.37
C GLN A 131 4.37 6.06 -12.37
N ARG A 132 4.56 5.34 -13.48
CA ARG A 132 5.46 5.75 -14.57
C ARG A 132 5.04 7.08 -15.18
N GLY A 133 3.74 7.31 -15.39
CA GLY A 133 3.19 8.56 -15.89
C GLY A 133 3.44 9.74 -14.95
N LEU A 134 3.12 9.58 -13.67
CA LEU A 134 3.31 10.61 -12.64
C LEU A 134 4.78 10.98 -12.46
N ASN A 135 5.68 10.00 -12.46
CA ASN A 135 7.12 10.23 -12.32
C ASN A 135 7.71 11.04 -13.50
N LYS A 136 7.15 10.92 -14.71
CA LYS A 136 7.56 11.75 -15.85
C LYS A 136 7.16 13.21 -15.65
N ILE A 137 5.94 13.46 -15.15
CA ILE A 137 5.45 14.81 -14.89
C ILE A 137 6.32 15.52 -13.84
N VAL A 138 6.60 14.84 -12.72
CA VAL A 138 7.43 15.40 -11.63
C VAL A 138 8.87 15.67 -12.05
N ARG A 139 9.41 14.95 -13.05
CA ARG A 139 10.77 15.20 -13.58
C ARG A 139 10.83 16.32 -14.62
N CYS A 140 9.71 16.72 -15.21
CA CYS A 140 9.63 17.80 -16.18
C CYS A 140 9.34 19.17 -15.55
N ILE A 141 9.05 19.22 -14.25
CA ILE A 141 8.84 20.43 -13.44
C ILE A 141 10.08 20.62 -12.55
#